data_AF-A0A1U7J6U3-F1
#
_entry.id   AF-A0A1U7J6U3-F1
#
_cell.length_a   1.000
_cell.length_b   1.000
_cell.length_c   1.000
_cell.angle_alpha   90.00
_cell.angle_beta   90.00
_cell.angle_gamma   90.00
#
_symmetry.space_group_name_H-M   'P 1'
#
loop_
_entity.id
_entity.type
_entity.pdbx_description
1 polymer ?
#
loop_
_entity_poly.entity_id
_entity_poly.type
_entity_poly.pdbx_seq_one_letter_code
_entity_poly.pdbx_strand_id
1 'polypeptide(L)'
;MELHLIYTETKMLLSKKQYGSWQEIQAEFSDYKTSLGPWPADAVIDYLQTDYPGLEPSPAVQVAELLQSTVCCQELTFCEGRLLGDR
;
A
#
# COMPACT_ATOMS: atom_id res chain seq x y z
N MET A 1 -0.29 7.00 -13.68
CA MET A 1 -0.33 7.53 -12.32
C MET A 1 0.49 6.62 -11.45
N GLU A 2 1.34 7.17 -10.58
CA GLU A 2 2.26 6.39 -9.77
C GLU A 2 1.79 6.31 -8.32
N LEU A 3 2.14 5.23 -7.66
CA LEU A 3 1.71 4.88 -6.32
C LEU A 3 2.90 4.52 -5.45
N HIS A 4 2.82 4.90 -4.18
CA HIS A 4 3.72 4.49 -3.12
C HIS A 4 3.08 3.39 -2.28
N LEU A 5 3.83 2.33 -2.03
CA LEU A 5 3.46 1.33 -1.04
C LEU A 5 4.22 1.62 0.24
N ILE A 6 3.51 2.01 1.29
CA ILE A 6 4.09 2.47 2.55
C ILE A 6 3.90 1.39 3.60
N TYR A 7 5.01 0.95 4.17
CA TYR A 7 5.07 -0.02 5.25
C TYR A 7 5.16 0.73 6.57
N THR A 8 4.22 0.44 7.45
CA THR A 8 4.25 0.89 8.83
C THR A 8 4.45 -0.30 9.77
N GLU A 9 4.59 -0.05 11.07
CA GLU A 9 4.68 -1.10 12.08
C GLU A 9 3.44 -2.00 12.09
N THR A 10 2.26 -1.41 11.87
CA THR A 10 0.96 -2.08 12.07
C THR A 10 0.23 -2.42 10.79
N LYS A 11 0.49 -1.69 9.71
CA LYS A 11 -0.29 -1.77 8.47
C LYS A 11 0.51 -1.46 7.22
N MET A 12 -0.07 -1.84 6.09
CA MET A 12 0.44 -1.51 4.76
C MET A 12 -0.53 -0.54 4.10
N LEU A 13 0.00 0.57 3.59
CA LEU A 13 -0.79 1.64 3.00
C LEU A 13 -0.42 1.80 1.53
N LEU A 14 -1.42 2.04 0.70
CA LEU A 14 -1.25 2.45 -0.67
C LEU A 14 -1.54 3.94 -0.77
N SER A 15 -0.61 4.71 -1.33
CA SER A 15 -0.73 6.16 -1.47
C SER A 15 -0.54 6.60 -2.90
N LYS A 16 -1.39 7.52 -3.36
CA LYS A 16 -1.23 8.26 -4.62
C LYS A 16 -0.64 9.66 -4.44
N LYS A 17 -0.24 10.00 -3.22
CA LYS A 17 0.43 11.27 -2.93
C LYS A 17 1.85 11.19 -3.46
N GLN A 18 2.28 12.26 -4.15
CA GLN A 18 3.66 12.39 -4.59
C GLN A 18 4.48 12.96 -3.45
N TYR A 19 5.38 12.13 -2.91
CA TYR A 19 6.30 12.53 -1.85
C TYR A 19 7.62 12.99 -2.44
N GLY A 20 8.13 14.13 -1.98
CA GLY A 20 9.45 14.64 -2.38
C GLY A 20 10.60 13.86 -1.75
N SER A 21 10.34 13.23 -0.59
CA SER A 21 11.31 12.41 0.14
C SER A 21 10.62 11.45 1.10
N TRP A 22 11.32 10.38 1.49
CA TRP A 22 10.83 9.45 2.52
C TRP A 22 10.60 10.13 3.88
N GLN A 23 11.25 11.27 4.15
CA GLN A 23 11.07 12.04 5.39
C GLN A 23 9.66 12.64 5.48
N GLU A 24 9.06 13.02 4.35
CA GLU A 24 7.67 13.49 4.31
C GLU A 24 6.69 12.36 4.65
N ILE A 25 7.00 11.15 4.19
CA ILE A 25 6.22 9.94 4.51
C ILE A 25 6.32 9.66 6.01
N GLN A 26 7.53 9.70 6.58
CA GLN A 26 7.76 9.49 8.01
C GLN A 26 7.08 10.57 8.87
N ALA A 27 7.01 11.81 8.39
CA ALA A 27 6.29 12.88 9.09
C ALA A 27 4.77 12.66 9.08
N GLU A 28 4.22 12.03 8.04
CA GLU A 28 2.78 11.72 7.92
C GLU A 28 2.39 10.45 8.68
N PHE A 29 3.26 9.43 8.71
CA PHE A 29 3.03 8.14 9.35
C PHE A 29 4.05 7.91 10.46
N SER A 30 3.65 8.13 11.72
CA SER A 30 4.55 8.07 12.87
C SER A 30 5.18 6.69 13.10
N ASP A 31 4.53 5.62 12.61
CA ASP A 31 5.00 4.23 12.66
C ASP A 31 5.61 3.76 11.33
N TYR A 32 6.05 4.69 10.49
CA TYR A 32 6.71 4.41 9.21
C TYR A 32 7.98 3.57 9.37
N LYS A 33 8.07 2.50 8.58
CA LYS A 33 9.27 1.67 8.43
C LYS A 33 9.99 1.93 7.13
N THR A 34 9.28 1.82 6.01
CA THR A 34 9.85 1.95 4.67
C THR A 34 8.74 2.22 3.65
N SER A 35 9.12 2.65 2.45
CA SER A 35 8.21 2.79 1.32
C SER A 35 8.85 2.22 0.05
N LEU A 36 8.03 1.61 -0.78
CA LEU A 36 8.39 1.23 -2.14
C LEU A 36 7.70 2.16 -3.14
N GLY A 37 8.32 2.32 -4.30
CA GLY A 37 7.86 3.24 -5.34
C GLY A 37 8.52 4.62 -5.30
N PRO A 38 8.02 5.56 -6.11
CA PRO A 38 6.74 5.49 -6.84
C PRO A 38 6.76 4.50 -8.01
N TRP A 39 5.70 3.72 -8.18
CA TRP A 39 5.53 2.71 -9.25
C TRP A 39 4.20 2.87 -9.99
N PRO A 40 4.10 2.45 -11.27
CA PRO A 40 2.81 2.41 -11.97
C PRO A 40 1.86 1.40 -11.32
N ALA A 41 0.55 1.67 -11.44
CA ALA A 41 -0.49 0.84 -10.83
C ALA A 41 -0.37 -0.66 -11.19
N ASP A 42 -0.09 -0.98 -12.45
CA ASP A 42 0.06 -2.38 -12.90
C ASP A 42 1.23 -3.08 -12.19
N ALA A 43 2.37 -2.40 -12.03
CA ALA A 43 3.52 -2.96 -11.31
C ALA A 43 3.24 -3.15 -9.81
N VAL A 44 2.46 -2.25 -9.20
CA VAL A 44 2.01 -2.42 -7.82
C VAL A 44 1.08 -3.62 -7.70
N ILE A 45 0.13 -3.79 -8.64
CA ILE A 45 -0.79 -4.93 -8.66
C ILE A 45 0.01 -6.24 -8.77
N ASP A 46 0.94 -6.33 -9.72
CA ASP A 46 1.76 -7.52 -9.93
C ASP A 46 2.61 -7.87 -8.69
N TYR A 47 3.21 -6.87 -8.07
CA TYR A 47 3.97 -7.02 -6.83
C TYR A 47 3.08 -7.53 -5.69
N LEU A 48 1.94 -6.87 -5.46
CA LEU A 48 1.01 -7.26 -4.40
C LEU A 48 0.42 -8.65 -4.61
N GLN A 49 0.14 -9.05 -5.86
CA GLN A 49 -0.33 -10.40 -6.17
C GLN A 49 0.72 -11.48 -5.91
N THR A 50 2.00 -11.16 -6.13
CA THR A 50 3.12 -12.10 -5.97
C THR A 50 3.53 -12.25 -4.51
N ASP A 51 3.74 -11.12 -3.81
CA ASP A 51 4.28 -11.10 -2.45
C ASP A 51 3.18 -11.20 -1.37
N TYR A 52 1.93 -10.83 -1.70
CA TYR A 52 0.81 -10.75 -0.75
C TYR A 52 -0.46 -11.47 -1.26
N PRO A 53 -0.42 -12.80 -1.43
CA PRO A 53 -1.57 -13.57 -1.95
C PRO A 53 -2.81 -13.58 -1.04
N GLY A 54 -2.73 -13.01 0.17
CA GLY A 54 -3.84 -12.90 1.13
C GLY A 54 -4.63 -11.60 1.06
N LEU A 55 -4.31 -10.70 0.12
CA LEU A 55 -5.05 -9.44 -0.04
C LEU A 55 -6.46 -9.70 -0.56
N GLU A 56 -7.45 -9.28 0.23
CA GLU A 56 -8.86 -9.24 -0.16
C GLU A 56 -9.49 -7.91 0.25
N PRO A 57 -10.16 -7.20 -0.68
CA PRO A 57 -10.37 -7.52 -2.10
C PRO A 57 -9.06 -7.68 -2.90
N SER A 58 -9.10 -8.27 -4.10
CA SER A 58 -7.86 -8.54 -4.84
C SER A 58 -7.01 -7.26 -5.02
N PRO A 59 -5.68 -7.35 -5.18
CA PRO A 59 -4.83 -6.17 -5.31
C PRO A 59 -5.30 -5.19 -6.40
N ALA A 60 -5.79 -5.71 -7.52
CA ALA A 60 -6.37 -4.91 -8.60
C ALA A 60 -7.60 -4.11 -8.15
N VAL A 61 -8.47 -4.69 -7.33
CA VAL A 61 -9.66 -4.01 -6.79
C VAL A 61 -9.25 -2.91 -5.82
N GLN A 62 -8.39 -3.20 -4.84
CA GLN A 62 -7.95 -2.20 -3.86
C GLN A 62 -7.19 -1.04 -4.51
N VAL A 63 -6.36 -1.31 -5.52
CA VAL A 63 -5.69 -0.27 -6.30
C VAL A 63 -6.71 0.56 -7.08
N ALA A 64 -7.67 -0.08 -7.77
CA ALA A 64 -8.70 0.61 -8.52
C ALA A 64 -9.60 1.49 -7.62
N GLU A 65 -9.91 1.03 -6.41
CA GLU A 65 -10.64 1.79 -5.39
C GLU A 65 -9.91 3.08 -5.02
N LEU A 66 -8.61 3.00 -4.72
CA LEU A 66 -7.81 4.20 -4.41
C LEU A 66 -7.75 5.18 -5.60
N LEU A 67 -7.60 4.65 -6.82
CA LEU A 67 -7.54 5.47 -8.03
C LEU A 67 -8.86 6.22 -8.28
N GLN A 68 -9.99 5.58 -7.99
CA GLN A 68 -11.33 6.17 -8.17
C GLN A 68 -11.79 7.02 -6.97
N SER A 69 -11.20 6.82 -5.80
CA SER A 69 -11.55 7.55 -4.58
C SER A 69 -10.99 8.98 -4.55
N THR A 70 -11.58 9.85 -3.74
CA THR A 70 -11.07 11.20 -3.47
C THR A 70 -9.94 11.20 -2.44
N VAL A 71 -9.75 10.11 -1.68
CA VAL A 71 -8.68 10.00 -0.68
C VAL A 71 -7.33 9.76 -1.35
N CYS A 72 -6.24 10.28 -0.77
CA CYS A 72 -4.89 10.10 -1.30
C CYS A 72 -4.19 8.82 -0.78
N CYS A 73 -4.69 8.24 0.31
CA CYS A 73 -4.09 7.08 0.97
C CYS A 73 -5.19 6.10 1.38
N GLN A 74 -4.97 4.80 1.18
CA GLN A 74 -5.86 3.72 1.59
C GLN A 74 -5.05 2.61 2.27
N GLU A 75 -5.60 2.01 3.31
CA GLU A 75 -5.03 0.84 3.97
C GLU A 75 -5.34 -0.42 3.17
N LEU A 76 -4.34 -1.27 2.98
CA LEU A 76 -4.53 -2.56 2.31
C LEU A 76 -5.14 -3.58 3.28
N THR A 77 -6.19 -4.22 2.80
CA THR A 77 -6.98 -5.20 3.55
C THR A 77 -6.65 -6.62 3.09
N PHE A 78 -6.66 -7.53 4.06
CA PHE A 78 -6.39 -8.94 3.86
C PHE A 78 -7.64 -9.72 4.25
N CYS A 79 -7.93 -10.85 3.60
CA CYS A 79 -9.06 -11.66 4.06
C CYS A 79 -8.82 -12.12 5.49
N GLU A 80 -9.77 -11.80 6.35
CA GLU A 80 -9.75 -12.06 7.77
C GLU A 80 -9.49 -13.56 8.02
N GLY A 81 -8.31 -13.89 8.55
CA GLY A 81 -7.90 -15.27 8.77
C GLY A 81 -6.40 -15.56 8.68
N ARG A 82 -5.58 -14.60 8.22
CA ARG A 82 -4.12 -14.70 8.31
C ARG A 82 -3.53 -13.37 8.75
N LEU A 83 -3.55 -13.15 10.06
CA LEU A 83 -2.72 -12.13 10.69
C LEU A 83 -1.26 -12.40 10.27
N LEU A 84 -0.58 -11.33 9.82
CA LEU A 84 0.86 -11.26 9.70
C LEU A 84 1.48 -11.63 11.05
N GLY A 85 1.82 -12.90 11.27
CA GLY A 85 2.23 -13.35 12.60
C GLY A 85 2.72 -14.79 12.76
N ASP A 86 3.02 -15.52 11.69
CA ASP A 86 3.69 -16.83 11.78
C ASP A 86 4.82 -16.93 10.76
N ARG A 87 5.89 -16.14 10.96
CA ARG A 87 7.25 -16.60 10.65
C ARG A 87 8.34 -15.82 11.38
#